data_AF-A0A367JG35-F1
#
_entry.id   AF-A0A367JG35-F1
#
_cell.length_a   1.000
_cell.length_b   1.000
_cell.length_c   1.000
_cell.angle_alpha   90.00
_cell.angle_beta   90.00
_cell.angle_gamma   90.00
#
_symmetry.space_group_name_H-M   'P 1'
#
loop_
_entity.id
_entity.type
_entity.pdbx_description
1 polymer ?
#
loop_
_entity_poly.entity_id
_entity_poly.type
_entity_poly.pdbx_seq_one_letter_code
_entity_poly.pdbx_strand_id
1 'polypeptide(L)'
;MFRHVSKIALKYTTSIFSQPQEQQQQNISDMNSIELVELKKGLDAIFNDQLEEAERIFLTNKDHQPFHAFGYALLTYVKAILSMESDQIDEAIRSIEIATKLLLSPTHSSIHFELLTAHCILLSSSLQFLKDSWIDNLKAAYEIRKAYKLYEHLFEIILGVPVSAYNNCMNGDASVNVLENGIYFGIGIFCLIFSLLPSKGNE
;
A
#
# COMPACT_ATOMS: atom_id res chain seq x y z
N MET A 1 11.43 12.48 -15.79
CA MET A 1 10.95 11.60 -14.71
C MET A 1 9.66 10.86 -15.12
N PHE A 2 8.55 11.56 -15.40
CA PHE A 2 7.22 10.95 -15.62
C PHE A 2 7.06 10.06 -16.87
N ARG A 3 7.75 10.35 -17.99
CA ARG A 3 7.68 9.52 -19.22
C ARG A 3 8.28 8.12 -19.08
N HIS A 4 9.22 7.94 -18.16
CA HIS A 4 9.88 6.65 -17.97
C HIS A 4 9.03 5.71 -17.11
N VAL A 5 8.37 6.26 -16.08
CA VAL A 5 7.46 5.52 -15.18
C VAL A 5 6.22 5.02 -15.93
N SER A 6 5.68 5.80 -16.87
CA SER A 6 4.53 5.39 -17.70
C SER A 6 4.83 4.24 -18.69
N LYS A 7 6.06 4.14 -19.22
CA LYS A 7 6.47 3.01 -20.09
C LYS A 7 6.76 1.74 -19.30
N ILE A 8 7.27 1.91 -18.08
CA ILE A 8 7.46 0.86 -17.09
C ILE A 8 6.08 0.32 -16.70
N ALA A 9 5.19 1.17 -16.17
CA ALA A 9 3.79 0.86 -15.87
C ALA A 9 3.09 -0.07 -16.88
N LEU A 10 3.09 0.34 -18.16
CA LEU A 10 2.32 -0.30 -19.22
C LEU A 10 2.86 -1.70 -19.59
N LYS A 11 4.17 -1.94 -19.43
CA LYS A 11 4.77 -3.26 -19.67
C LYS A 11 4.60 -4.21 -18.47
N TYR A 12 4.56 -3.67 -17.26
CA TYR A 12 4.44 -4.45 -16.02
C TYR A 12 3.02 -4.95 -15.80
N THR A 13 2.00 -4.16 -16.13
CA THR A 13 0.61 -4.64 -16.08
C THR A 13 0.41 -5.80 -17.05
N THR A 14 0.97 -5.72 -18.26
CA THR A 14 0.91 -6.85 -19.20
C THR A 14 1.61 -8.11 -18.70
N SER A 15 2.70 -8.04 -17.93
CA SER A 15 3.38 -9.25 -17.43
C SER A 15 2.66 -9.90 -16.24
N ILE A 16 2.09 -9.11 -15.32
CA ILE A 16 1.33 -9.63 -14.16
C ILE A 16 0.05 -10.34 -14.59
N PHE A 17 -0.71 -9.78 -15.55
CA PHE A 17 -1.97 -10.37 -16.01
C PHE A 17 -1.77 -11.53 -17.02
N SER A 18 -0.54 -11.80 -17.45
CA SER A 18 -0.22 -12.90 -18.37
C SER A 18 0.19 -14.21 -17.68
N GLN A 19 0.36 -14.22 -16.36
CA GLN A 19 0.72 -15.43 -15.63
C GLN A 19 -0.52 -16.26 -15.23
N PRO A 20 -0.51 -17.59 -15.42
CA PRO A 20 -1.58 -18.46 -14.93
C PRO A 20 -1.66 -18.38 -13.41
N GLN A 21 -2.83 -18.06 -12.87
CA GLN A 21 -3.06 -18.03 -11.43
C GLN A 21 -3.18 -19.45 -10.87
N GLU A 22 -2.07 -20.09 -10.49
CA GLU A 22 -2.14 -21.28 -9.62
C GLU A 22 -0.90 -21.45 -8.73
N GLN A 23 -1.17 -21.78 -7.46
CA GLN A 23 -0.31 -22.33 -6.40
C GLN A 23 0.49 -21.35 -5.50
N GLN A 24 -0.19 -20.90 -4.44
CA GLN A 24 0.40 -20.35 -3.21
C GLN A 24 0.77 -21.48 -2.25
N GLN A 25 2.05 -21.64 -1.91
CA GLN A 25 2.48 -22.16 -0.59
C GLN A 25 3.97 -21.88 -0.34
N GLN A 26 4.27 -21.32 0.84
CA GLN A 26 5.53 -21.40 1.60
C GLN A 26 6.78 -20.60 1.15
N ASN A 27 7.11 -19.56 1.92
CA ASN A 27 8.20 -19.62 2.93
C ASN A 27 8.14 -18.36 3.82
N ILE A 28 7.56 -18.51 5.02
CA ILE A 28 7.53 -17.47 6.05
C ILE A 28 8.67 -17.80 7.02
N SER A 29 9.81 -17.16 6.89
CA SER A 29 10.84 -17.18 7.93
C SER A 29 10.53 -16.09 8.96
N ASP A 30 9.90 -16.53 10.05
CA ASP A 30 9.96 -16.02 11.43
C ASP A 30 9.91 -14.51 11.66
N MET A 31 8.69 -13.96 11.59
CA MET A 31 8.22 -12.79 12.35
C MET A 31 6.75 -13.06 12.76
N ASN A 32 6.47 -13.17 14.06
CA ASN A 32 5.17 -13.47 14.70
C ASN A 32 4.03 -13.92 13.75
N SER A 33 4.00 -15.21 13.41
CA SER A 33 3.08 -15.80 12.43
C SER A 33 1.59 -15.52 12.69
N ILE A 34 1.21 -15.32 13.95
CA ILE A 34 -0.18 -15.10 14.35
C ILE A 34 -0.70 -13.74 13.87
N GLU A 35 0.06 -12.66 14.09
CA GLU A 35 -0.37 -11.29 13.75
C GLU A 35 -0.51 -11.11 12.23
N LEU A 36 0.39 -11.72 11.46
CA LEU A 36 0.32 -11.68 9.99
C LEU A 36 -0.83 -12.53 9.45
N VAL A 37 -1.13 -13.66 10.11
CA VAL A 37 -2.30 -14.49 9.78
C VAL A 37 -3.60 -13.74 10.09
N GLU A 38 -3.67 -13.02 11.20
CA GLU A 38 -4.82 -12.18 11.56
C GLU A 38 -4.97 -11.00 10.60
N LEU A 39 -3.87 -10.35 10.22
CA LEU A 39 -3.88 -9.34 9.16
C LEU A 39 -4.46 -9.91 7.87
N LYS A 40 -3.95 -11.05 7.39
CA LYS A 40 -4.46 -11.69 6.17
C LYS A 40 -5.96 -11.98 6.28
N LYS A 41 -6.41 -12.59 7.38
CA LYS A 41 -7.83 -12.91 7.58
C LYS A 41 -8.72 -11.67 7.58
N GLY A 42 -8.29 -10.60 8.26
CA GLY A 42 -9.07 -9.37 8.30
C GLY A 42 -9.08 -8.65 6.95
N LEU A 43 -8.00 -8.70 6.17
CA LEU A 43 -7.97 -8.21 4.79
C LEU A 43 -8.91 -9.02 3.88
N ASP A 44 -8.86 -10.36 3.99
CA ASP A 44 -9.78 -11.25 3.27
C ASP A 44 -11.24 -10.91 3.62
N ALA A 45 -11.54 -10.61 4.89
CA ALA A 45 -12.87 -10.16 5.30
C ALA A 45 -13.26 -8.81 4.68
N ILE A 46 -12.36 -7.81 4.67
CA ILE A 46 -12.61 -6.51 4.00
C ILE A 46 -12.95 -6.71 2.52
N PHE A 47 -12.15 -7.50 1.80
CA PHE A 47 -12.34 -7.70 0.35
C PHE A 47 -13.56 -8.56 0.00
N ASN A 48 -14.08 -9.32 0.97
CA ASN A 48 -15.33 -10.08 0.84
C ASN A 48 -16.55 -9.36 1.43
N ASP A 49 -16.46 -8.04 1.65
CA ASP A 49 -17.55 -7.20 2.18
C ASP A 49 -18.03 -7.59 3.59
N GLN A 50 -17.16 -8.22 4.38
CA GLN A 50 -17.40 -8.63 5.77
C GLN A 50 -16.73 -7.64 6.72
N LEU A 51 -17.15 -6.37 6.66
CA LEU A 51 -16.51 -5.27 7.39
C LEU A 51 -16.62 -5.42 8.91
N GLU A 52 -17.73 -5.96 9.42
CA GLU A 52 -17.91 -6.23 10.85
C GLU A 52 -16.96 -7.33 11.34
N GLU A 53 -16.69 -8.34 10.51
CA GLU A 53 -15.73 -9.40 10.86
C GLU A 53 -14.31 -8.85 10.89
N ALA A 54 -13.93 -8.10 9.87
CA ALA A 54 -12.64 -7.40 9.85
C ALA A 54 -12.47 -6.51 11.09
N GLU A 55 -13.53 -5.81 11.49
CA GLU A 55 -13.52 -4.97 12.70
C GLU A 55 -13.26 -5.80 13.95
N ARG A 56 -13.95 -6.93 14.13
CA ARG A 56 -13.73 -7.82 15.27
C ARG A 56 -12.29 -8.31 15.35
N ILE A 57 -11.69 -8.66 14.22
CA ILE A 57 -10.30 -9.13 14.15
C ILE A 57 -9.35 -8.01 14.58
N PHE A 58 -9.53 -6.79 14.07
CA PHE A 58 -8.57 -5.72 14.29
C PHE A 58 -8.74 -4.94 15.60
N LEU A 59 -9.96 -4.82 16.11
CA LEU A 59 -10.30 -3.95 17.23
C LEU A 59 -9.55 -4.31 18.53
N THR A 60 -9.34 -5.60 18.80
CA THR A 60 -8.78 -6.08 20.07
C THR A 60 -7.36 -5.57 20.35
N ASN A 61 -6.54 -5.39 19.31
CA ASN A 61 -5.12 -5.07 19.47
C ASN A 61 -4.67 -3.83 18.66
N LYS A 62 -5.60 -3.05 18.13
CA LYS A 62 -5.31 -1.92 17.22
C LYS A 62 -4.35 -0.86 17.80
N ASP A 63 -4.27 -0.72 19.11
CA ASP A 63 -3.44 0.33 19.76
C ASP A 63 -2.05 -0.17 20.19
N HIS A 64 -1.79 -1.48 20.10
CA HIS A 64 -0.56 -2.10 20.62
C HIS A 64 0.20 -2.91 19.58
N GLN A 65 -0.49 -3.52 18.61
CA GLN A 65 0.13 -4.36 17.59
C GLN A 65 0.12 -3.66 16.22
N PRO A 66 1.28 -3.48 15.57
CA PRO A 66 1.36 -2.72 14.32
C PRO A 66 0.53 -3.30 13.16
N PHE A 67 0.44 -4.63 13.04
CA PHE A 67 -0.37 -5.27 11.99
C PHE A 67 -1.87 -5.09 12.20
N HIS A 68 -2.35 -5.21 13.45
CA HIS A 68 -3.75 -4.93 13.79
C HIS A 68 -4.09 -3.45 13.64
N ALA A 69 -3.19 -2.57 14.06
CA ALA A 69 -3.32 -1.13 13.86
C ALA A 69 -3.47 -0.78 12.38
N PHE A 70 -2.60 -1.35 11.53
CA PHE A 70 -2.66 -1.19 10.09
C PHE A 70 -3.96 -1.74 9.49
N GLY A 71 -4.37 -2.95 9.88
CA GLY A 71 -5.62 -3.56 9.42
C GLY A 71 -6.84 -2.71 9.79
N TYR A 72 -6.90 -2.21 11.03
CA TYR A 72 -7.95 -1.31 11.48
C TYR A 72 -7.94 0.04 10.73
N ALA A 73 -6.75 0.60 10.49
CA ALA A 73 -6.59 1.82 9.70
C ALA A 73 -7.10 1.64 8.25
N LEU A 74 -6.83 0.49 7.63
CA LEU A 74 -7.36 0.19 6.30
C LEU A 74 -8.88 -0.02 6.32
N LEU A 75 -9.43 -0.68 7.33
CA LEU A 75 -10.87 -0.85 7.50
C LEU A 75 -11.58 0.50 7.62
N THR A 76 -11.13 1.35 8.54
CA THR A 76 -11.70 2.70 8.75
C THR A 76 -11.54 3.57 7.51
N TYR A 77 -10.43 3.45 6.79
CA TYR A 77 -10.25 4.08 5.49
C TYR A 77 -11.32 3.64 4.48
N VAL A 78 -11.55 2.32 4.32
CA VAL A 78 -12.58 1.80 3.41
C VAL A 78 -13.96 2.32 3.80
N LYS A 79 -14.31 2.28 5.09
CA LYS A 79 -15.57 2.85 5.61
C LYS A 79 -15.70 4.34 5.26
N ALA A 80 -14.64 5.13 5.46
CA ALA A 80 -14.62 6.56 5.16
C ALA A 80 -14.76 6.87 3.66
N ILE A 81 -14.11 6.11 2.78
CA ILE A 81 -14.25 6.29 1.32
C ILE A 81 -15.65 5.90 0.85
N LEU A 82 -16.27 4.87 1.44
CA LEU A 82 -17.60 4.42 1.05
C LEU A 82 -18.71 5.36 1.55
N SER A 83 -18.58 5.89 2.77
CA SER A 83 -19.57 6.79 3.37
C SER A 83 -19.39 8.25 2.95
N MET A 84 -18.15 8.68 2.70
CA MET A 84 -17.77 10.08 2.49
C MET A 84 -18.24 11.02 3.62
N GLU A 85 -18.43 10.48 4.83
CA GLU A 85 -18.82 11.25 6.01
C GLU A 85 -17.59 11.86 6.70
N SER A 86 -17.67 13.15 7.06
CA SER A 86 -16.54 13.88 7.69
C SER A 86 -16.04 13.19 8.96
N ASP A 87 -16.95 12.70 9.81
CA ASP A 87 -16.59 12.03 11.06
C ASP A 87 -15.83 10.72 10.81
N GLN A 88 -16.20 9.98 9.76
CA GLN A 88 -15.51 8.74 9.38
C GLN A 88 -14.15 9.03 8.74
N ILE A 89 -14.05 10.08 7.93
CA ILE A 89 -12.77 10.55 7.36
C ILE A 89 -11.79 10.93 8.47
N ASP A 90 -12.25 11.67 9.47
CA ASP A 90 -11.40 12.07 10.60
C ASP A 90 -11.00 10.87 11.47
N GLU A 91 -11.90 9.90 11.67
CA GLU A 91 -11.56 8.65 12.38
C GLU A 91 -10.54 7.80 11.62
N ALA A 92 -10.67 7.71 10.30
CA ALA A 92 -9.71 7.00 9.46
C ALA A 92 -8.33 7.67 9.52
N ILE A 93 -8.26 9.00 9.44
CA ILE A 93 -7.00 9.74 9.57
C ILE A 93 -6.34 9.46 10.93
N ARG A 94 -7.10 9.54 12.03
CA ARG A 94 -6.60 9.20 13.39
C ARG A 94 -6.07 7.77 13.47
N SER A 95 -6.82 6.81 12.93
CA SER A 95 -6.43 5.40 12.93
C SER A 95 -5.14 5.17 12.12
N ILE A 96 -5.00 5.83 10.97
CA ILE A 96 -3.79 5.77 10.14
C ILE A 96 -2.58 6.39 10.87
N GLU A 97 -2.76 7.50 11.59
CA GLU A 97 -1.69 8.12 12.39
C GLU A 97 -1.18 7.18 13.49
N ILE A 98 -2.09 6.52 14.21
CA ILE A 98 -1.76 5.52 15.24
C ILE A 98 -0.97 4.36 14.61
N ALA A 99 -1.47 3.80 13.51
CA ALA A 99 -0.80 2.70 12.80
C ALA A 99 0.59 3.10 12.33
N THR A 100 0.73 4.28 11.72
CA THR A 100 2.02 4.81 11.24
C THR A 100 3.02 4.95 12.39
N LYS A 101 2.58 5.44 13.55
CA LYS A 101 3.44 5.59 14.73
C LYS A 101 3.94 4.24 15.25
N LEU A 102 3.08 3.23 15.28
CA LEU A 102 3.44 1.87 15.72
C LEU A 102 4.39 1.20 14.72
N LEU A 103 4.17 1.39 13.42
CA LEU A 103 5.03 0.84 12.36
C LEU A 103 6.42 1.48 12.34
N LEU A 104 6.53 2.77 12.70
CA LEU A 104 7.81 3.49 12.80
C LEU A 104 8.55 3.27 14.14
N SER A 105 7.99 2.48 15.06
CA SER A 105 8.63 2.20 16.34
C SER A 105 10.00 1.53 16.13
N PRO A 106 11.08 1.99 16.80
CA PRO A 106 12.43 1.43 16.64
C PRO A 106 12.54 -0.04 17.08
N THR A 107 11.50 -0.58 17.71
CA THR A 107 11.38 -2.00 18.08
C THR A 107 11.16 -2.93 16.88
N HIS A 108 10.70 -2.40 15.74
CA HIS A 108 10.34 -3.17 14.55
C HIS A 108 11.04 -2.61 13.31
N SER A 109 12.26 -3.06 13.06
CA SER A 109 13.01 -2.72 11.83
C SER A 109 12.96 -3.89 10.86
N SER A 110 11.91 -3.95 10.05
CA SER A 110 11.79 -4.92 8.95
C SER A 110 11.17 -4.24 7.75
N ILE A 111 11.57 -4.68 6.56
CA ILE A 111 11.11 -4.16 5.27
C ILE A 111 9.57 -4.22 5.12
N HIS A 112 8.92 -5.15 5.82
CA HIS A 112 7.45 -5.23 5.88
C HIS A 112 6.84 -4.01 6.57
N PHE A 113 7.46 -3.49 7.65
CA PHE A 113 6.97 -2.32 8.37
C PHE A 113 7.16 -1.05 7.54
N GLU A 114 8.27 -0.95 6.81
CA GLU A 114 8.50 0.15 5.86
C GLU A 114 7.47 0.12 4.71
N LEU A 115 7.15 -1.07 4.19
CA LEU A 115 6.10 -1.23 3.18
C LEU A 115 4.73 -0.79 3.71
N LEU A 116 4.34 -1.24 4.90
CA LEU A 116 3.07 -0.84 5.52
C LEU A 116 3.04 0.66 5.84
N THR A 117 4.18 1.25 6.21
CA THR A 117 4.31 2.70 6.38
C THR A 117 4.08 3.46 5.08
N ALA A 118 4.63 2.96 3.96
CA ALA A 118 4.37 3.54 2.64
C ALA A 118 2.88 3.48 2.28
N HIS A 119 2.19 2.39 2.61
CA HIS A 119 0.75 2.27 2.46
C HIS A 119 -0.02 3.26 3.34
N CYS A 120 0.31 3.40 4.63
CA CYS A 120 -0.34 4.39 5.51
C CYS A 120 -0.24 5.82 4.96
N ILE A 121 0.93 6.22 4.45
CA ILE A 121 1.11 7.55 3.83
C ILE A 121 0.20 7.71 2.60
N LEU A 122 0.06 6.66 1.78
CA LEU A 122 -0.88 6.66 0.66
C LEU A 122 -2.34 6.80 1.11
N LEU A 123 -2.78 6.01 2.10
CA LEU A 123 -4.14 6.07 2.62
C LEU A 123 -4.45 7.47 3.16
N SER A 124 -3.58 8.01 4.02
CA SER A 124 -3.76 9.34 4.62
C SER A 124 -3.81 10.45 3.58
N SER A 125 -2.86 10.45 2.63
CA SER A 125 -2.83 11.47 1.57
C SER A 125 -4.06 11.40 0.67
N SER A 126 -4.59 10.21 0.38
CA SER A 126 -5.84 10.09 -0.38
C SER A 126 -7.06 10.64 0.35
N LEU A 127 -7.17 10.46 1.67
CA LEU A 127 -8.24 11.06 2.48
C LEU A 127 -8.12 12.58 2.58
N GLN A 128 -6.90 13.12 2.60
CA GLN A 128 -6.68 14.57 2.61
C GLN A 128 -7.24 15.26 1.36
N PHE A 129 -7.30 14.59 0.21
CA PHE A 129 -7.95 15.14 -0.99
C PHE A 129 -9.46 15.30 -0.88
N LEU A 130 -10.09 14.61 0.08
CA LEU A 130 -11.51 14.76 0.39
C LEU A 130 -11.77 15.95 1.31
N LYS A 131 -10.72 16.56 1.88
CA LYS A 131 -10.86 17.78 2.65
C LYS A 131 -10.90 18.96 1.67
N ASP A 132 -11.92 19.80 1.77
CA ASP A 132 -12.14 20.99 0.92
C ASP A 132 -11.13 22.12 1.20
N SER A 133 -9.83 21.82 1.20
CA SER A 133 -8.74 22.69 1.60
C SER A 133 -7.56 22.55 0.64
N TRP A 134 -7.22 23.65 -0.03
CA TRP A 134 -6.11 23.67 -0.99
C TRP A 134 -4.75 23.37 -0.33
N ILE A 135 -4.57 23.73 0.94
CA ILE A 135 -3.33 23.47 1.70
C ILE A 135 -3.20 21.97 1.97
N ASP A 136 -4.29 21.34 2.40
CA ASP A 136 -4.34 19.90 2.64
C ASP A 136 -4.13 19.13 1.33
N ASN A 137 -4.69 19.61 0.22
CA ASN A 137 -4.43 19.06 -1.11
C ASN A 137 -2.96 19.15 -1.53
N LEU A 138 -2.28 20.25 -1.23
CA LEU A 138 -0.85 20.41 -1.53
C LEU A 138 0.01 19.49 -0.65
N LYS A 139 -0.33 19.38 0.64
CA LYS A 139 0.31 18.48 1.60
C LYS A 139 0.12 17.02 1.15
N ALA A 140 -1.09 16.64 0.76
CA ALA A 140 -1.42 15.33 0.22
C ALA A 140 -0.56 14.98 -1.00
N ALA A 141 -0.42 15.92 -1.95
CA ALA A 141 0.43 15.72 -3.13
C ALA A 141 1.91 15.50 -2.78
N TYR A 142 2.42 16.22 -1.77
CA TYR A 142 3.77 16.02 -1.25
C TYR A 142 3.93 14.63 -0.60
N GLU A 143 2.95 14.21 0.20
CA GLU A 143 2.95 12.90 0.86
C GLU A 143 2.84 11.74 -0.13
N ILE A 144 2.04 11.87 -1.20
CA ILE A 144 2.02 10.91 -2.32
C ILE A 144 3.43 10.73 -2.91
N ARG A 145 4.16 11.83 -3.13
CA ARG A 145 5.54 11.76 -3.64
C ARG A 145 6.48 11.09 -2.64
N LYS A 146 6.31 11.35 -1.34
CA LYS A 146 7.08 10.69 -0.27
C LYS A 146 6.82 9.18 -0.26
N ALA A 147 5.56 8.75 -0.36
CA ALA A 147 5.21 7.33 -0.42
C ALA A 147 5.85 6.66 -1.65
N TYR A 148 5.75 7.27 -2.83
CA TYR A 148 6.40 6.76 -4.05
C TYR A 148 7.91 6.56 -3.86
N LYS A 149 8.58 7.50 -3.18
CA LYS A 149 10.02 7.39 -2.88
C LYS A 149 10.34 6.22 -1.94
N LEU A 150 9.47 5.95 -0.97
CA LEU A 150 9.59 4.74 -0.14
C LEU A 150 9.45 3.48 -0.99
N TYR A 151 8.46 3.41 -1.89
CA TYR A 151 8.30 2.24 -2.77
C TYR A 151 9.51 2.03 -3.70
N GLU A 152 10.09 3.10 -4.27
CA GLU A 152 11.32 2.99 -5.07
C GLU A 152 12.48 2.43 -4.24
N HIS A 153 12.64 2.90 -3.00
CA HIS A 153 13.67 2.40 -2.10
C HIS A 153 13.50 0.92 -1.75
N LEU A 154 12.27 0.51 -1.42
CA LEU A 154 11.95 -0.88 -1.08
C LEU A 154 12.15 -1.82 -2.28
N PHE A 155 11.78 -1.36 -3.48
CA PHE A 155 12.03 -2.07 -4.73
C PHE A 155 13.53 -2.30 -4.96
N GLU A 156 14.35 -1.26 -4.78
CA GLU A 156 15.81 -1.34 -4.93
C GLU A 156 16.44 -2.32 -3.94
N ILE A 157 15.98 -2.33 -2.68
CA ILE A 157 16.48 -3.26 -1.67
C ILE A 157 16.22 -4.72 -2.08
N ILE A 158 15.02 -5.03 -2.56
CA ILE A 158 14.62 -6.42 -2.84
C ILE A 158 15.22 -6.93 -4.14
N LEU A 159 15.20 -6.11 -5.19
CA LEU A 159 15.57 -6.52 -6.54
C LEU A 159 17.03 -6.21 -6.88
N GLY A 160 17.72 -5.43 -6.04
CA GLY A 160 19.12 -5.04 -6.24
C GLY A 160 19.34 -4.11 -7.44
N VAL A 161 18.27 -3.63 -8.07
CA VAL A 161 18.30 -2.76 -9.25
C VAL A 161 17.30 -1.61 -9.12
N PRO A 162 17.59 -0.43 -9.68
CA PRO A 162 16.63 0.67 -9.69
C PRO A 162 15.44 0.34 -10.58
N VAL A 163 14.27 0.89 -10.22
CA VAL A 163 13.00 0.73 -10.97
C VAL A 163 13.17 1.06 -12.45
N SER A 164 14.05 2.01 -12.79
CA SER A 164 14.36 2.40 -14.17
C SER A 164 15.07 1.32 -15.01
N ALA A 165 15.85 0.45 -14.36
CA ALA A 165 16.69 -0.57 -15.01
C ALA A 165 16.05 -1.96 -15.09
N TYR A 166 14.95 -2.19 -14.36
CA TYR A 166 14.30 -3.49 -14.26
C TYR A 166 13.84 -4.09 -15.61
N ASN A 167 13.53 -3.25 -16.61
CA ASN A 167 13.16 -3.69 -17.96
C ASN A 167 14.16 -4.66 -18.61
N ASN A 168 15.41 -4.69 -18.16
CA ASN A 168 16.48 -5.51 -18.73
C ASN A 168 16.74 -6.83 -17.98
N CYS A 169 16.05 -7.08 -16.86
CA CYS A 169 16.36 -8.18 -15.94
C CYS A 169 15.38 -9.37 -16.00
N MET A 170 14.35 -9.33 -16.86
CA MET A 170 13.33 -10.38 -16.90
C MET A 170 13.78 -11.61 -17.71
N ASN A 171 14.65 -12.42 -17.11
CA ASN A 171 15.00 -13.77 -17.57
C ASN A 171 15.25 -14.67 -16.33
N GLY A 172 14.20 -15.10 -15.63
CA GLY A 172 14.39 -16.05 -14.51
C GLY A 172 13.14 -16.30 -13.68
N ASP A 173 13.01 -17.54 -13.20
CA ASP A 173 11.89 -18.11 -12.43
C ASP A 173 11.43 -17.21 -11.28
N ALA A 174 10.20 -16.69 -11.40
CA ALA A 174 9.59 -15.84 -10.39
C ALA A 174 9.06 -16.68 -9.22
N SER A 175 9.83 -16.79 -8.14
CA SER A 175 9.27 -17.19 -6.85
C SER A 175 8.42 -16.03 -6.31
N VAL A 176 7.11 -16.23 -6.22
CA VAL A 176 6.13 -15.19 -5.84
C VAL A 176 6.25 -14.83 -4.36
N ASN A 177 6.91 -13.71 -4.04
CA ASN A 177 7.02 -13.19 -2.67
C ASN A 177 5.91 -12.16 -2.36
N VAL A 178 5.19 -12.31 -1.26
CA VAL A 178 4.07 -11.41 -0.85
C VAL A 178 4.54 -9.96 -0.68
N LEU A 179 5.76 -9.76 -0.18
CA LEU A 179 6.38 -8.43 -0.05
C LEU A 179 6.61 -7.77 -1.42
N GLU A 180 7.08 -8.55 -2.39
CA GLU A 180 7.33 -8.10 -3.76
C GLU A 180 6.01 -7.70 -4.44
N ASN A 181 4.97 -8.52 -4.27
CA ASN A 181 3.61 -8.23 -4.74
C ASN A 181 3.06 -6.92 -4.14
N GLY A 182 3.30 -6.65 -2.85
CA GLY A 182 2.86 -5.41 -2.21
C GLY A 182 3.57 -4.16 -2.76
N ILE A 183 4.86 -4.27 -3.09
CA ILE A 183 5.60 -3.18 -3.74
C ILE A 183 5.11 -2.97 -5.17
N TYR A 184 4.88 -4.04 -5.93
CA TYR A 184 4.30 -3.96 -7.27
C TYR A 184 2.90 -3.37 -7.26
N PHE A 185 2.07 -3.72 -6.27
CA PHE A 185 0.75 -3.13 -6.08
C PHE A 185 0.85 -1.62 -5.85
N GLY A 186 1.71 -1.18 -4.91
CA GLY A 186 1.96 0.23 -4.65
C GLY A 186 2.38 1.00 -5.91
N ILE A 187 3.40 0.49 -6.63
CA ILE A 187 3.86 1.08 -7.90
C ILE A 187 2.73 1.10 -8.94
N GLY A 188 1.94 0.03 -9.04
CA GLY A 188 0.79 -0.09 -9.94
C GLY A 188 -0.29 0.97 -9.69
N ILE A 189 -0.58 1.29 -8.42
CA ILE A 189 -1.52 2.38 -8.07
C ILE A 189 -1.03 3.72 -8.62
N PHE A 190 0.25 4.07 -8.45
CA PHE A 190 0.77 5.32 -9.01
C PHE A 190 0.70 5.33 -10.54
N CYS A 191 0.94 4.19 -11.16
CA CYS A 191 0.81 4.02 -12.60
C CYS A 191 -0.62 4.26 -13.10
N LEU A 192 -1.61 3.75 -12.36
CA LEU A 192 -3.03 4.02 -12.62
C LEU A 192 -3.33 5.50 -12.46
N ILE A 193 -2.94 6.11 -11.34
CA ILE A 193 -3.14 7.55 -11.06
C ILE A 193 -2.53 8.40 -12.18
N PHE A 194 -1.32 8.10 -12.63
CA PHE A 194 -0.68 8.82 -13.73
C PHE A 194 -1.38 8.64 -15.07
N SER A 195 -2.01 7.49 -15.29
CA SER A 195 -2.80 7.24 -16.50
C SER A 195 -4.13 8.00 -16.51
N LEU A 196 -4.64 8.35 -15.32
CA LEU A 196 -5.85 9.17 -15.14
C LEU A 196 -5.57 10.67 -15.25
N LEU A 197 -4.30 11.11 -15.23
CA LEU A 197 -3.97 12.51 -15.44
C LEU A 197 -4.25 12.92 -16.90
N PRO A 198 -4.85 14.09 -17.13
CA PRO A 198 -5.13 14.56 -18.48
C PRO A 198 -3.83 14.63 -19.29
N SER A 199 -3.84 14.05 -20.50
CA SER A 199 -2.69 14.13 -21.40
C SER A 199 -2.44 15.59 -21.72
N LYS A 200 -1.18 16.04 -21.65
CA LYS A 200 -0.83 17.38 -22.15
C LYS A 200 -1.30 17.48 -23.60
N GLY A 201 -2.31 18.30 -23.85
CA GLY A 201 -2.72 18.68 -25.20
C GLY A 201 -1.48 19.24 -25.88
N ASN A 202 -1.11 18.65 -27.02
CA ASN A 202 -0.11 19.25 -27.88
C ASN A 202 -0.78 20.47 -28.52
N GLU A 203 -0.62 21.63 -27.90
CA GLU A 203 -0.79 22.94 -28.56
C GLU A 203 0.55 23.39 -29.15
#